data_AF-A0AAD0Y562-F1
#
_entry.id   AF-A0AAD0Y562-F1
#
_cell.length_a   1.000
_cell.length_b   1.000
_cell.length_c   1.000
_cell.angle_alpha   90.00
_cell.angle_beta   90.00
_cell.angle_gamma   90.00
#
_symmetry.space_group_name_H-M   'P 1'
#
loop_
_entity.id
_entity.type
_entity.pdbx_description
1 polymer ?
#
loop_
_entity_poly.entity_id
_entity_poly.type
_entity_poly.pdbx_seq_one_letter_code
_entity_poly.pdbx_strand_id
1 'polypeptide(L)'
;MSDIALTVSVLALVAVVGLWIGNVKVRGVGFGIGGVLFGGIIVGHFVDQAGITLSSPMLHFIQEFGLILFVYTIGIQVGPGFFASLRVSGLRLNLFAILIVILGGLVTAVLHKLFDIPLPVVLGIFSGAVTNTPALGAGQQILRDLGVPLDTVDQMGMSYAMAYPFGICGILLTMWLVRLFFRINVEKEAQQFDEISGNGHAHLQTINVRVENPNLNNMAIQDVPMLNSDKLICSRLKREEMLMVPAPNTLIQLGDLLHLVGRPEDLHNAQLVIGKEVSTSLSTRGTDLKVERVVVTNEKVLGKRIRDLHFKQRYDVVISRLNRAGVELVASSHASLQFGDILNLVGRPEAIDAVAAELGNAQQKLQQVQMLPVFIGIGLGVLLGSIPLFIPGFPAALKLGLAGGPLIMALILGRIGSIGKLYWFMPPSANLALRELGIVLFLAVVGLKSGGDFVATLIEGDGMSWIVYGIFITAIPLLAVGILARMLAKMNYLTLCGMLAGSMTDPPALAFANNLHATSGAAALSYATVYPLVMFLRIITPQLLAVLFWGIG
;
A
#
# COMPACT_ATOMS: atom_id res chain seq x y z
N MET A 1 16.14 -1.91 40.41
CA MET A 1 15.53 -1.01 39.41
C MET A 1 14.03 -1.02 39.65
N SER A 2 13.28 0.04 39.33
CA SER A 2 11.81 -0.04 39.40
C SER A 2 11.28 -1.05 38.38
N ASP A 3 10.12 -1.66 38.64
CA ASP A 3 9.50 -2.63 37.72
C ASP A 3 9.28 -2.04 36.33
N ILE A 4 8.95 -0.74 36.27
CA ILE A 4 8.81 0.01 35.03
C ILE A 4 10.16 0.10 34.31
N ALA A 5 11.21 0.53 35.01
CA ALA A 5 12.54 0.66 34.40
C ALA A 5 13.08 -0.68 33.91
N LEU A 6 12.85 -1.76 34.65
CA LEU A 6 13.24 -3.11 34.27
C LEU A 6 12.48 -3.56 33.01
N THR A 7 11.15 -3.43 33.00
CA THR A 7 10.32 -3.84 31.86
C THR A 7 10.66 -3.03 30.61
N VAL A 8 10.87 -1.72 30.72
CA VAL A 8 11.31 -0.87 29.58
C VAL A 8 12.70 -1.30 29.10
N SER A 9 13.63 -1.59 30.01
CA SER A 9 15.00 -2.01 29.65
C SER A 9 15.00 -3.34 28.90
N VAL A 10 14.20 -4.31 29.35
CA VAL A 10 14.05 -5.61 28.67
C VAL A 10 13.41 -5.43 27.29
N LEU A 11 12.34 -4.65 27.18
CA LEU A 11 11.70 -4.40 25.88
C LEU A 11 12.62 -3.63 24.91
N ALA A 12 13.43 -2.70 25.42
CA ALA A 12 14.44 -2.02 24.62
C ALA A 12 15.51 -3.00 24.13
N LEU A 13 15.96 -3.94 24.98
CA LEU A 13 16.88 -5.00 24.60
C LEU A 13 16.28 -5.91 23.52
N VAL A 14 15.03 -6.33 23.69
CA VAL A 14 14.27 -7.09 22.68
C VAL A 14 14.25 -6.36 21.35
N ALA A 15 13.92 -5.06 21.36
CA ALA A 15 13.89 -4.25 20.14
C ALA A 15 15.28 -4.15 19.48
N VAL A 16 16.34 -3.93 20.26
CA VAL A 16 17.72 -3.85 19.75
C VAL A 16 18.15 -5.16 19.10
N VAL A 17 18.05 -6.28 19.81
CA VAL A 17 18.41 -7.62 19.31
C VAL A 17 17.54 -7.96 18.10
N GLY A 18 16.26 -7.70 18.20
CA GLY A 18 15.27 -7.98 17.18
C GLY A 18 15.47 -7.23 15.87
N LEU A 19 15.68 -5.92 15.94
CA LEU A 19 15.96 -5.09 14.77
C LEU A 19 17.33 -5.42 14.17
N TRP A 20 18.31 -5.81 14.99
CA TRP A 20 19.59 -6.31 14.51
C TRP A 20 19.42 -7.60 13.70
N ILE A 21 18.70 -8.60 14.22
CA ILE A 21 18.35 -9.83 13.49
C ILE A 21 17.59 -9.50 12.20
N GLY A 22 16.63 -8.58 12.28
CA GLY A 22 15.80 -8.14 11.15
C GLY A 22 16.59 -7.55 9.98
N ASN A 23 17.71 -6.89 10.27
CA ASN A 23 18.60 -6.28 9.29
C ASN A 23 19.55 -7.27 8.62
N VAL A 24 19.71 -8.49 9.17
CA VAL A 24 20.52 -9.54 8.54
C VAL A 24 19.81 -10.00 7.26
N LYS A 25 20.51 -9.89 6.13
CA LYS A 25 20.00 -10.30 4.80
C LYS A 25 20.72 -11.56 4.32
N VAL A 26 19.96 -12.58 3.95
CA VAL A 26 20.47 -13.78 3.29
C VAL A 26 20.01 -13.75 1.83
N ARG A 27 20.95 -13.72 0.89
CA ARG A 27 20.65 -13.64 -0.56
C ARG A 27 19.67 -12.52 -0.96
N GLY A 28 19.78 -11.36 -0.29
CA GLY A 28 18.96 -10.18 -0.57
C GLY A 28 17.58 -10.16 0.11
N VAL A 29 17.18 -11.24 0.80
CA VAL A 29 15.94 -11.31 1.60
C VAL A 29 16.30 -11.17 3.08
N GLY A 30 15.62 -10.29 3.81
CA GLY A 30 15.78 -10.12 5.26
C GLY A 30 14.44 -10.32 5.97
N PHE A 31 14.50 -10.62 7.27
CA PHE A 31 13.30 -10.76 8.12
C PHE A 31 12.60 -9.43 8.39
N GLY A 32 13.30 -8.31 8.19
CA GLY A 32 12.77 -6.97 8.46
C GLY A 32 12.34 -6.84 9.91
N ILE A 33 11.26 -6.10 10.14
CA ILE A 33 10.76 -5.84 11.51
C ILE A 33 10.25 -7.12 12.19
N GLY A 34 9.92 -8.17 11.41
CA GLY A 34 9.61 -9.50 11.94
C GLY A 34 10.74 -10.10 12.80
N GLY A 35 11.98 -9.64 12.63
CA GLY A 35 13.12 -10.01 13.49
C GLY A 35 12.90 -9.69 14.98
N VAL A 36 12.05 -8.70 15.31
CA VAL A 36 11.70 -8.34 16.69
C VAL A 36 11.00 -9.47 17.44
N LEU A 37 10.20 -10.28 16.74
CA LEU A 37 9.59 -11.46 17.33
C LEU A 37 10.66 -12.46 17.81
N PHE A 38 11.66 -12.76 16.96
CA PHE A 38 12.73 -13.70 17.29
C PHE A 38 13.70 -13.14 18.33
N GLY A 39 13.99 -11.84 18.27
CA GLY A 39 14.70 -11.15 19.36
C GLY A 39 13.96 -11.25 20.68
N GLY A 40 12.63 -11.12 20.66
CA GLY A 40 11.76 -11.31 21.81
C GLY A 40 11.82 -12.74 22.35
N ILE A 41 11.78 -13.76 21.49
CA ILE A 41 11.90 -15.16 21.89
C ILE A 41 13.24 -15.43 22.56
N ILE A 42 14.34 -14.96 21.97
CA ILE A 42 15.70 -15.16 22.50
C ILE A 42 15.82 -14.49 23.87
N VAL A 43 15.46 -13.21 23.98
CA VAL A 43 15.56 -12.48 25.25
C VAL A 43 14.58 -13.06 26.28
N GLY A 44 13.36 -13.42 25.86
CA GLY A 44 12.34 -14.05 26.72
C GLY A 44 12.82 -15.35 27.33
N HIS A 45 13.51 -16.20 26.55
CA HIS A 45 14.12 -17.44 27.03
C HIS A 45 15.12 -17.18 28.17
N PHE A 46 16.01 -16.19 28.02
CA PHE A 46 16.99 -15.84 29.05
C PHE A 46 16.36 -15.13 30.26
N VAL A 47 15.33 -14.30 30.05
CA VAL A 47 14.58 -13.61 31.11
C VAL A 47 13.85 -14.62 31.99
N ASP A 48 13.24 -15.62 31.37
CA ASP A 48 12.55 -16.72 32.06
C ASP A 48 13.55 -17.59 32.86
N GLN A 49 14.66 -18.00 32.24
CA GLN A 49 15.73 -18.75 32.93
C GLN A 49 16.34 -17.99 34.12
N ALA A 50 16.42 -16.66 34.02
CA ALA A 50 16.91 -15.81 35.08
C ALA A 50 15.87 -15.56 36.19
N GLY A 51 14.63 -16.04 36.04
CA GLY A 51 13.54 -15.83 36.99
C GLY A 51 13.09 -14.37 37.10
N ILE A 52 13.29 -13.57 36.05
CA ILE A 52 12.98 -12.14 36.06
C ILE A 52 11.48 -11.94 35.81
N THR A 53 10.75 -11.49 36.84
CA THR A 53 9.32 -11.18 36.73
C THR A 53 9.11 -9.77 36.20
N LEU A 54 8.34 -9.63 35.13
CA LEU A 54 7.98 -8.35 34.51
C LEU A 54 6.53 -7.98 34.78
N SER A 55 6.21 -6.69 34.67
CA SER A 55 4.85 -6.20 34.90
C SER A 55 3.90 -6.63 33.78
N SER A 56 3.06 -7.64 34.05
CA SER A 56 2.06 -8.14 33.10
C SER A 56 1.07 -7.04 32.62
N PRO A 57 0.52 -6.15 33.48
CA PRO A 57 -0.32 -5.05 33.03
C PRO A 57 0.38 -4.09 32.07
N MET A 58 1.68 -3.82 32.30
CA MET A 58 2.47 -2.94 31.44
C MET A 58 2.74 -3.59 30.08
N LEU A 59 3.13 -4.88 30.06
CA LEU A 59 3.31 -5.64 28.83
C LEU A 59 2.02 -5.66 28.00
N HIS A 60 0.88 -5.91 28.65
CA HIS A 60 -0.42 -5.91 27.99
C HIS A 60 -0.75 -4.54 27.39
N PHE A 61 -0.58 -3.45 28.14
CA PHE A 61 -0.81 -2.10 27.61
C PHE A 61 0.08 -1.79 26.40
N ILE A 62 1.38 -2.11 26.49
CA ILE A 62 2.34 -1.86 25.40
C ILE A 62 1.97 -2.66 24.15
N GLN A 63 1.59 -3.93 24.32
CA GLN A 63 1.15 -4.80 23.24
C GLN A 63 -0.07 -4.21 22.52
N GLU A 64 -1.14 -3.90 23.26
CA GLU A 64 -2.37 -3.37 22.66
C GLU A 64 -2.19 -1.98 22.05
N PHE A 65 -1.45 -1.10 22.74
CA PHE A 65 -1.17 0.24 22.21
C PHE A 65 -0.31 0.19 20.94
N GLY A 66 0.71 -0.69 20.92
CA GLY A 66 1.51 -0.95 19.73
C GLY A 66 0.67 -1.46 18.56
N LEU A 67 -0.24 -2.40 18.81
CA LEU A 67 -1.18 -2.92 17.82
C LEU A 67 -2.10 -1.83 17.26
N ILE A 68 -2.67 -0.97 18.11
CA ILE A 68 -3.54 0.14 17.71
C ILE A 68 -2.78 1.11 16.78
N LEU A 69 -1.57 1.54 17.17
CA LEU A 69 -0.75 2.44 16.36
C LEU A 69 -0.44 1.83 14.98
N PHE A 70 -0.04 0.56 14.98
CA PHE A 70 0.29 -0.17 13.78
C PHE A 70 -0.91 -0.31 12.83
N VAL A 71 -2.06 -0.76 13.35
CA VAL A 71 -3.24 -1.01 12.51
C VAL A 71 -3.90 0.30 12.05
N TYR A 72 -3.92 1.33 12.89
CA TYR A 72 -4.42 2.66 12.52
C TYR A 72 -3.60 3.29 11.40
N THR A 73 -2.26 3.27 11.50
CA THR A 73 -1.38 3.82 10.45
C THR A 73 -1.52 3.06 9.14
N ILE A 74 -1.73 1.74 9.17
CA ILE A 74 -2.08 1.01 7.96
C ILE A 74 -3.42 1.48 7.39
N GLY A 75 -4.46 1.58 8.21
CA GLY A 75 -5.78 2.02 7.76
C GLY A 75 -5.76 3.40 7.10
N ILE A 76 -5.02 4.37 7.66
CA ILE A 76 -4.85 5.71 7.06
C ILE A 76 -4.10 5.61 5.73
N GLN A 77 -3.04 4.80 5.66
CA GLN A 77 -2.26 4.60 4.45
C GLN A 77 -3.08 3.96 3.33
N VAL A 78 -3.91 2.97 3.65
CA VAL A 78 -4.67 2.19 2.65
C VAL A 78 -6.07 2.75 2.37
N GLY A 79 -6.61 3.63 3.21
CA GLY A 79 -7.97 4.18 3.10
C GLY A 79 -8.32 4.76 1.73
N PRO A 80 -7.49 5.64 1.14
CA PRO A 80 -7.73 6.17 -0.21
C PRO A 80 -7.78 5.09 -1.30
N GLY A 81 -6.95 4.05 -1.18
CA GLY A 81 -6.81 2.97 -2.16
C GLY A 81 -7.84 1.84 -2.01
N PHE A 82 -8.30 1.56 -0.79
CA PHE A 82 -9.23 0.47 -0.47
C PHE A 82 -10.53 0.53 -1.28
N PHE A 83 -11.19 1.69 -1.30
CA PHE A 83 -12.44 1.84 -2.04
C PHE A 83 -12.23 1.99 -3.55
N ALA A 84 -11.06 2.48 -3.96
CA ALA A 84 -10.71 2.54 -5.36
C ALA A 84 -10.44 1.15 -5.94
N SER A 85 -9.85 0.23 -5.16
CA SER A 85 -9.54 -1.14 -5.61
C SER A 85 -10.79 -1.99 -5.83
N LEU A 86 -11.90 -1.69 -5.16
CA LEU A 86 -13.20 -2.35 -5.37
C LEU A 86 -13.90 -1.95 -6.68
N ARG A 87 -13.33 -1.03 -7.49
CA ARG A 87 -13.87 -0.66 -8.82
C ARG A 87 -13.53 -1.72 -9.87
N VAL A 88 -14.25 -1.66 -11.00
CA VAL A 88 -14.30 -2.68 -12.07
C VAL A 88 -12.92 -3.21 -12.51
N SER A 89 -11.90 -2.35 -12.65
CA SER A 89 -10.55 -2.76 -13.09
C SER A 89 -9.79 -3.61 -12.06
N GLY A 90 -10.07 -3.46 -10.76
CA GLY A 90 -9.45 -4.24 -9.68
C GLY A 90 -10.26 -5.47 -9.27
N LEU A 91 -11.50 -5.60 -9.72
CA LEU A 91 -12.44 -6.65 -9.27
C LEU A 91 -11.91 -8.06 -9.52
N ARG A 92 -11.32 -8.33 -10.69
CA ARG A 92 -10.76 -9.66 -11.00
C ARG A 92 -9.61 -10.05 -10.06
N LEU A 93 -8.69 -9.14 -9.79
CA LEU A 93 -7.57 -9.38 -8.87
C LEU A 93 -8.08 -9.60 -7.44
N ASN A 94 -9.04 -8.78 -7.02
CA ASN A 94 -9.65 -8.91 -5.70
C ASN A 94 -10.43 -10.22 -5.52
N LEU A 95 -11.09 -10.75 -6.55
CA LEU A 95 -11.77 -12.05 -6.47
C LEU A 95 -10.80 -13.20 -6.22
N PHE A 96 -9.66 -13.24 -6.91
CA PHE A 96 -8.62 -14.25 -6.64
C PHE A 96 -8.01 -14.06 -5.25
N ALA A 97 -7.79 -12.82 -4.83
CA ALA A 97 -7.27 -12.51 -3.51
C ALA A 97 -8.23 -12.93 -2.38
N ILE A 98 -9.54 -12.68 -2.55
CA ILE A 98 -10.60 -13.20 -1.66
C ILE A 98 -10.55 -14.74 -1.62
N LEU A 99 -10.42 -15.39 -2.78
CA LEU A 99 -10.34 -16.85 -2.85
C LEU A 99 -9.14 -17.40 -2.07
N ILE A 100 -7.98 -16.73 -2.10
CA ILE A 100 -6.81 -17.10 -1.27
C ILE A 100 -7.15 -17.03 0.22
N VAL A 101 -7.82 -15.96 0.65
CA VAL A 101 -8.20 -15.79 2.06
C VAL A 101 -9.20 -16.87 2.50
N ILE A 102 -10.22 -17.12 1.68
CA ILE A 102 -11.23 -18.16 1.95
C ILE A 102 -10.59 -19.54 2.03
N LEU A 103 -9.74 -19.90 1.05
CA LEU A 103 -9.04 -21.18 1.04
C LEU A 103 -8.09 -21.30 2.24
N GLY A 104 -7.40 -20.23 2.62
CA GLY A 104 -6.55 -20.22 3.82
C GLY A 104 -7.37 -20.50 5.09
N GLY A 105 -8.51 -19.85 5.24
CA GLY A 105 -9.44 -20.12 6.35
C GLY A 105 -10.01 -21.54 6.34
N LEU A 106 -10.37 -22.07 5.16
CA LEU A 106 -10.87 -23.43 5.00
C LEU A 106 -9.81 -24.50 5.32
N VAL A 107 -8.58 -24.34 4.82
CA VAL A 107 -7.47 -25.26 5.14
C VAL A 107 -7.22 -25.24 6.64
N THR A 108 -7.21 -24.06 7.26
CA THR A 108 -7.09 -23.91 8.72
C THR A 108 -8.20 -24.64 9.46
N ALA A 109 -9.46 -24.47 9.03
CA ALA A 109 -10.62 -25.14 9.59
C ALA A 109 -10.54 -26.67 9.50
N VAL A 110 -10.08 -27.19 8.35
CA VAL A 110 -9.89 -28.63 8.13
C VAL A 110 -8.79 -29.16 9.03
N LEU A 111 -7.64 -28.48 9.12
CA LEU A 111 -6.53 -28.90 9.97
C LEU A 111 -6.92 -28.90 11.45
N HIS A 112 -7.63 -27.87 11.91
CA HIS A 112 -8.16 -27.79 13.27
C HIS A 112 -9.00 -29.03 13.61
N LYS A 113 -9.97 -29.39 12.76
CA LYS A 113 -10.88 -30.51 13.02
C LYS A 113 -10.25 -31.88 12.81
N LEU A 114 -9.35 -32.02 11.83
CA LEU A 114 -8.77 -33.33 11.47
C LEU A 114 -7.70 -33.77 12.47
N PHE A 115 -6.92 -32.83 12.99
CA PHE A 115 -5.80 -33.09 13.88
C PHE A 115 -6.05 -32.61 15.33
N ASP A 116 -7.27 -32.18 15.64
CA ASP A 116 -7.70 -31.70 16.96
C ASP A 116 -6.77 -30.63 17.54
N ILE A 117 -6.35 -29.68 16.69
CA ILE A 117 -5.37 -28.64 17.07
C ILE A 117 -6.06 -27.63 17.99
N PRO A 118 -5.50 -27.29 19.16
CA PRO A 118 -6.10 -26.29 20.05
C PRO A 118 -6.40 -24.96 19.34
N LEU A 119 -7.53 -24.34 19.70
CA LEU A 119 -8.02 -23.14 19.02
C LEU A 119 -6.98 -21.98 19.02
N PRO A 120 -6.35 -21.61 20.15
CA PRO A 120 -5.32 -20.57 20.14
C PRO A 120 -4.13 -20.90 19.24
N VAL A 121 -3.71 -22.16 19.23
CA VAL A 121 -2.60 -22.64 18.40
C VAL A 121 -2.94 -22.54 16.91
N VAL A 122 -4.09 -23.06 16.48
CA VAL A 122 -4.42 -23.07 15.03
C VAL A 122 -4.62 -21.65 14.47
N LEU A 123 -5.15 -20.72 15.27
CA LEU A 123 -5.26 -19.31 14.88
C LEU A 123 -3.89 -18.61 14.82
N GLY A 124 -2.95 -19.02 15.67
CA GLY A 124 -1.56 -18.56 15.63
C GLY A 124 -0.82 -19.08 14.39
N ILE A 125 -0.92 -20.39 14.12
CA ILE A 125 -0.38 -21.01 12.90
C ILE A 125 -0.93 -20.29 11.66
N PHE A 126 -2.25 -20.09 11.58
CA PHE A 126 -2.87 -19.35 10.47
C PHE A 126 -2.26 -17.96 10.31
N SER A 127 -2.21 -17.18 11.39
CA SER A 127 -1.72 -15.80 11.35
C SER A 127 -0.24 -15.73 10.92
N GLY A 128 0.58 -16.71 11.32
CA GLY A 128 1.99 -16.81 10.96
C GLY A 128 2.19 -17.28 9.53
N ALA A 129 1.50 -18.35 9.12
CA ALA A 129 1.55 -18.93 7.77
C ALA A 129 1.15 -17.92 6.68
N VAL A 130 0.31 -16.94 7.04
CA VAL A 130 -0.14 -15.89 6.14
C VAL A 130 0.50 -14.54 6.40
N THR A 131 1.55 -14.52 7.22
CA THR A 131 2.42 -13.37 7.50
C THR A 131 1.67 -12.10 7.92
N ASN A 132 0.56 -12.25 8.65
CA ASN A 132 -0.33 -11.14 9.00
C ASN A 132 -0.34 -10.90 10.51
N THR A 133 0.56 -10.05 10.98
CA THR A 133 0.64 -9.65 12.40
C THR A 133 -0.65 -8.99 12.94
N PRO A 134 -1.37 -8.15 12.18
CA PRO A 134 -2.68 -7.66 12.63
C PRO A 134 -3.69 -8.78 12.95
N ALA A 135 -3.70 -9.85 12.16
CA ALA A 135 -4.55 -11.01 12.38
C ALA A 135 -4.21 -11.74 13.71
N LEU A 136 -2.91 -11.80 14.08
CA LEU A 136 -2.49 -12.31 15.38
C LEU A 136 -3.11 -11.49 16.52
N GLY A 137 -2.96 -10.16 16.48
CA GLY A 137 -3.51 -9.28 17.52
C GLY A 137 -5.04 -9.36 17.63
N ALA A 138 -5.72 -9.39 16.48
CA ALA A 138 -7.17 -9.57 16.42
C ALA A 138 -7.63 -10.93 16.99
N GLY A 139 -6.89 -12.00 16.71
CA GLY A 139 -7.13 -13.34 17.26
C GLY A 139 -6.88 -13.42 18.77
N GLN A 140 -5.79 -12.83 19.28
CA GLN A 140 -5.52 -12.78 20.72
C GLN A 140 -6.62 -12.02 21.46
N GLN A 141 -7.11 -10.94 20.86
CA GLN A 141 -8.20 -10.17 21.44
C GLN A 141 -9.52 -10.95 21.52
N ILE A 142 -9.96 -11.59 20.43
CA ILE A 142 -11.23 -12.33 20.45
C ILE A 142 -11.16 -13.52 21.42
N LEU A 143 -10.02 -14.21 21.54
CA LEU A 143 -9.86 -15.30 22.50
C LEU A 143 -10.01 -14.80 23.95
N ARG A 144 -9.46 -13.62 24.27
CA ARG A 144 -9.66 -12.98 25.57
C ARG A 144 -11.11 -12.58 25.81
N ASP A 145 -11.78 -12.03 24.79
CA ASP A 145 -13.20 -11.66 24.88
C ASP A 145 -14.11 -12.89 25.07
N LEU A 146 -13.71 -14.06 24.56
CA LEU A 146 -14.37 -15.36 24.79
C LEU A 146 -14.05 -15.98 26.17
N GLY A 147 -13.15 -15.37 26.95
CA GLY A 147 -12.77 -15.84 28.29
C GLY A 147 -11.70 -16.93 28.29
N VAL A 148 -10.95 -17.11 27.20
CA VAL A 148 -9.80 -18.03 27.17
C VAL A 148 -8.71 -17.54 28.13
N PRO A 149 -8.14 -18.41 29.00
CA PRO A 149 -7.07 -18.03 29.92
C PRO A 149 -5.87 -17.40 29.18
N LEU A 150 -5.26 -16.37 29.78
CA LEU A 150 -4.18 -15.59 29.17
C LEU A 150 -2.99 -16.48 28.76
N ASP A 151 -2.65 -17.44 29.60
CA ASP A 151 -1.55 -18.39 29.42
C ASP A 151 -1.76 -19.22 28.14
N THR A 152 -3.02 -19.58 27.84
CA THR A 152 -3.39 -20.30 26.63
C THR A 152 -3.43 -19.37 25.40
N VAL A 153 -3.79 -18.10 25.58
CA VAL A 153 -3.73 -17.09 24.50
C VAL A 153 -2.29 -16.84 24.06
N ASP A 154 -1.32 -16.92 24.97
CA ASP A 154 0.10 -16.73 24.65
C ASP A 154 0.64 -17.84 23.72
N GLN A 155 0.04 -19.05 23.71
CA GLN A 155 0.33 -20.11 22.73
C GLN A 155 0.06 -19.68 21.27
N MET A 156 -0.87 -18.74 21.07
CA MET A 156 -1.12 -18.17 19.74
C MET A 156 0.09 -17.39 19.21
N GLY A 157 0.79 -16.67 20.09
CA GLY A 157 2.02 -15.94 19.74
C GLY A 157 3.17 -16.88 19.39
N MET A 158 3.31 -17.95 20.17
CA MET A 158 4.33 -18.98 19.96
C MET A 158 4.13 -19.73 18.64
N SER A 159 2.93 -20.24 18.38
CA SER A 159 2.59 -20.94 17.13
C SER A 159 2.67 -20.03 15.90
N TYR A 160 2.34 -18.74 16.03
CA TYR A 160 2.60 -17.72 15.02
C TYR A 160 4.09 -17.62 14.68
N ALA A 161 4.96 -17.57 15.69
CA ALA A 161 6.40 -17.46 15.49
C ALA A 161 7.00 -18.68 14.78
N MET A 162 6.47 -19.88 15.04
CA MET A 162 6.89 -21.10 14.35
C MET A 162 6.47 -21.12 12.88
N ALA A 163 5.26 -20.68 12.56
CA ALA A 163 4.75 -20.69 11.19
C ALA A 163 5.30 -19.53 10.32
N TYR A 164 5.65 -18.39 10.91
CA TYR A 164 6.00 -17.16 10.19
C TYR A 164 7.15 -17.30 9.17
N PRO A 165 8.31 -17.92 9.50
CA PRO A 165 9.40 -18.10 8.52
C PRO A 165 8.96 -18.91 7.30
N PHE A 166 8.13 -19.93 7.54
CA PHE A 166 7.62 -20.81 6.48
C PHE A 166 6.52 -20.13 5.65
N GLY A 167 5.82 -19.14 6.20
CA GLY A 167 4.97 -18.23 5.42
C GLY A 167 5.77 -17.47 4.36
N ILE A 168 6.85 -16.79 4.77
CA ILE A 168 7.75 -16.04 3.87
C ILE A 168 8.42 -16.97 2.86
N CYS A 169 9.01 -18.08 3.31
CA CYS A 169 9.65 -19.03 2.40
C CYS A 169 8.65 -19.69 1.45
N GLY A 170 7.46 -20.02 1.95
CA GLY A 170 6.41 -20.72 1.21
C GLY A 170 5.86 -19.91 0.05
N ILE A 171 5.65 -18.60 0.23
CA ILE A 171 5.23 -17.74 -0.88
C ILE A 171 6.32 -17.60 -1.94
N LEU A 172 7.58 -17.41 -1.55
CA LEU A 172 8.71 -17.33 -2.49
C LEU A 172 8.86 -18.63 -3.28
N LEU A 173 8.76 -19.77 -2.60
CA LEU A 173 8.77 -21.09 -3.21
C LEU A 173 7.59 -21.25 -4.18
N THR A 174 6.40 -20.79 -3.80
CA THR A 174 5.21 -20.88 -4.65
C THR A 174 5.37 -20.07 -5.94
N MET A 175 5.86 -18.83 -5.85
CA MET A 175 6.14 -18.01 -7.04
C MET A 175 7.14 -18.71 -7.97
N TRP A 176 8.20 -19.28 -7.39
CA TRP A 176 9.21 -20.03 -8.14
C TRP A 176 8.65 -21.31 -8.78
N LEU A 177 7.83 -22.09 -8.07
CA LEU A 177 7.18 -23.30 -8.58
C LEU A 177 6.21 -22.98 -9.73
N VAL A 178 5.40 -21.93 -9.59
CA VAL A 178 4.50 -21.47 -10.67
C VAL A 178 5.31 -21.09 -11.91
N ARG A 179 6.43 -20.37 -11.75
CA ARG A 179 7.34 -20.04 -12.85
C ARG A 179 7.87 -21.27 -13.56
N LEU A 180 8.31 -22.27 -12.79
CA LEU A 180 8.89 -23.50 -13.32
C LEU A 180 7.84 -24.34 -14.04
N PHE A 181 6.68 -24.56 -13.40
CA PHE A 181 5.61 -25.41 -13.92
C PHE A 181 5.05 -24.87 -15.25
N PHE A 182 4.82 -23.57 -15.36
CA PHE A 182 4.33 -22.93 -16.58
C PHE A 182 5.44 -22.49 -17.54
N ARG A 183 6.71 -22.82 -17.26
CA ARG A 183 7.90 -22.46 -18.07
C ARG A 183 7.92 -20.99 -18.48
N ILE A 184 7.73 -20.12 -17.50
CA ILE A 184 7.47 -18.70 -17.74
C ILE A 184 8.77 -17.95 -18.08
N ASN A 185 8.75 -17.22 -19.19
CA ASN A 185 9.78 -16.26 -19.55
C ASN A 185 9.39 -14.87 -19.03
N VAL A 186 10.12 -14.38 -18.04
CA VAL A 186 9.82 -13.11 -17.35
C VAL A 186 9.89 -11.91 -18.29
N GLU A 187 10.84 -11.89 -19.23
CA GLU A 187 10.99 -10.80 -20.19
C GLU A 187 9.78 -10.69 -21.12
N LYS A 188 9.30 -11.84 -21.61
CA LYS A 188 8.10 -11.88 -22.45
C LYS A 188 6.85 -11.47 -21.68
N GLU A 189 6.73 -11.85 -20.41
CA GLU A 189 5.62 -11.42 -19.57
C GLU A 189 5.68 -9.91 -19.29
N ALA A 190 6.87 -9.35 -19.09
CA ALA A 190 7.03 -7.90 -18.96
C ALA A 190 6.56 -7.19 -20.22
N GLN A 191 7.03 -7.61 -21.40
CA GLN A 191 6.59 -7.07 -22.70
C GLN A 191 5.08 -7.18 -22.90
N GLN A 192 4.48 -8.35 -22.61
CA GLN A 192 3.03 -8.55 -22.71
C GLN A 192 2.26 -7.67 -21.73
N PHE A 193 2.75 -7.49 -20.50
CA PHE A 193 2.13 -6.60 -19.55
C PHE A 193 2.17 -5.15 -20.05
N ASP A 194 3.29 -4.75 -20.63
CA ASP A 194 3.49 -3.41 -21.19
C ASP A 194 2.58 -3.18 -22.41
N GLU A 195 2.40 -4.18 -23.28
CA GLU A 195 1.47 -4.15 -24.41
C GLU A 195 -0.01 -4.08 -23.96
N ILE A 196 -0.43 -4.95 -23.04
CA ILE A 196 -1.83 -5.09 -22.58
C ILE A 196 -2.25 -3.90 -21.72
N SER A 197 -1.36 -3.44 -20.85
CA SER A 197 -1.65 -2.34 -19.94
C SER A 197 -1.57 -0.98 -20.64
N GLY A 198 -1.20 -0.94 -21.93
CA GLY A 198 -0.79 0.30 -22.62
C GLY A 198 0.36 0.99 -21.88
N ASN A 199 1.17 0.18 -21.18
CA ASN A 199 2.07 0.53 -20.09
C ASN A 199 3.49 0.01 -20.36
N GLY A 200 3.95 0.05 -21.61
CA GLY A 200 5.07 0.96 -21.78
C GLY A 200 4.56 2.23 -21.15
N HIS A 201 4.99 2.59 -19.94
CA HIS A 201 4.57 3.83 -19.33
C HIS A 201 4.66 4.83 -20.46
N ALA A 202 3.51 5.26 -20.97
CA ALA A 202 3.42 6.50 -21.66
C ALA A 202 3.60 7.52 -20.53
N HIS A 203 4.80 7.52 -19.90
CA HIS A 203 5.48 8.74 -19.56
C HIS A 203 5.06 9.67 -20.65
N LEU A 204 4.33 10.71 -20.24
CA LEU A 204 3.86 11.69 -21.17
C LEU A 204 5.04 12.05 -22.04
N GLN A 205 4.97 11.61 -23.29
CA GLN A 205 6.04 11.86 -24.22
C GLN A 205 5.84 13.29 -24.65
N THR A 206 6.93 13.84 -25.14
CA THR A 206 6.92 15.17 -25.68
C THR A 206 7.48 15.13 -27.06
N ILE A 207 6.72 15.65 -28.03
CA ILE A 207 7.18 15.83 -29.39
C ILE A 207 7.09 17.32 -29.75
N ASN A 208 7.96 17.75 -30.64
CA ASN A 208 7.88 19.06 -31.26
C ASN A 208 7.35 18.87 -32.68
N VAL A 209 6.20 19.47 -32.99
CA VAL A 209 5.56 19.34 -34.30
C VAL A 209 5.60 20.67 -35.01
N ARG A 210 6.09 20.68 -36.26
CA ARG A 210 5.96 21.83 -37.15
C ARG A 210 4.57 21.81 -37.79
N VAL A 211 3.89 22.94 -37.75
CA VAL A 211 2.59 23.12 -38.40
C VAL A 211 2.81 23.19 -39.91
N GLU A 212 2.35 22.16 -40.62
CA GLU A 212 2.43 22.06 -42.08
C GLU A 212 1.04 21.96 -42.71
N ASN A 213 0.00 21.66 -41.93
CA ASN A 213 -1.37 21.57 -42.43
C ASN A 213 -1.96 22.97 -42.71
N PRO A 214 -2.24 23.33 -43.98
CA PRO A 214 -2.78 24.65 -44.34
C PRO A 214 -4.16 24.93 -43.75
N ASN A 215 -4.95 23.90 -43.44
CA ASN A 215 -6.28 24.06 -42.85
C ASN A 215 -6.23 24.60 -41.42
N LEU A 216 -5.09 24.49 -40.73
CA LEU A 216 -4.91 25.01 -39.38
C LEU A 216 -4.44 26.47 -39.36
N ASN A 217 -4.09 27.03 -40.53
CA ASN A 217 -3.58 28.38 -40.62
C ASN A 217 -4.66 29.41 -40.22
N ASN A 218 -4.30 30.34 -39.34
CA ASN A 218 -5.18 31.32 -38.70
C ASN A 218 -6.35 30.71 -37.90
N MET A 219 -6.26 29.44 -37.51
CA MET A 219 -7.22 28.81 -36.59
C MET A 219 -6.76 29.04 -35.14
N ALA A 220 -7.68 29.34 -34.23
CA ALA A 220 -7.33 29.41 -32.82
C ALA A 220 -7.06 28.02 -32.26
N ILE A 221 -6.12 27.89 -31.32
CA ILE A 221 -5.75 26.60 -30.72
C ILE A 221 -6.96 25.87 -30.09
N GLN A 222 -7.88 26.61 -29.48
CA GLN A 222 -9.09 26.04 -28.89
C GLN A 222 -10.07 25.46 -29.92
N ASP A 223 -10.00 25.91 -31.18
CA ASP A 223 -10.89 25.46 -32.25
C ASP A 223 -10.34 24.21 -32.94
N VAL A 224 -9.08 23.84 -32.67
CA VAL A 224 -8.47 22.59 -33.14
C VAL A 224 -8.85 21.45 -32.19
N PRO A 225 -9.70 20.48 -32.60
CA PRO A 225 -10.27 19.49 -31.69
C PRO A 225 -9.22 18.65 -30.94
N MET A 226 -8.10 18.33 -31.59
CA MET A 226 -7.00 17.57 -30.96
C MET A 226 -6.27 18.39 -29.89
N LEU A 227 -6.05 19.69 -30.11
CA LEU A 227 -5.35 20.58 -29.17
C LEU A 227 -6.24 21.08 -28.03
N ASN A 228 -7.56 21.05 -28.22
CA ASN A 228 -8.56 21.32 -27.20
C ASN A 228 -9.09 20.04 -26.51
N SER A 229 -8.45 18.89 -26.75
CA SER A 229 -8.83 17.63 -26.12
C SER A 229 -8.23 17.50 -24.72
N ASP A 230 -8.86 16.69 -23.86
CA ASP A 230 -8.31 16.36 -22.53
C ASP A 230 -7.14 15.36 -22.56
N LYS A 231 -6.71 14.94 -23.75
CA LYS A 231 -5.68 13.91 -23.96
C LYS A 231 -4.31 14.48 -24.29
N LEU A 232 -4.25 15.73 -24.72
CA LEU A 232 -3.06 16.36 -25.26
C LEU A 232 -2.95 17.81 -24.75
N ILE A 233 -1.76 18.21 -24.31
CA ILE A 233 -1.50 19.58 -23.88
C ILE A 233 -0.45 20.20 -24.80
N CYS A 234 -0.80 21.30 -25.46
CA CYS A 234 0.17 22.17 -26.11
C CYS A 234 0.81 23.07 -25.06
N SER A 235 2.03 22.72 -24.63
CA SER A 235 2.66 23.44 -23.52
C SER A 235 3.34 24.74 -23.92
N ARG A 236 3.89 24.77 -25.14
CA ARG A 236 4.67 25.88 -25.69
C ARG A 236 4.45 25.96 -27.19
N LEU A 237 4.56 27.17 -27.72
CA LEU A 237 4.60 27.46 -29.14
C LEU A 237 5.87 28.27 -29.40
N LYS A 238 6.65 27.89 -30.42
CA LYS A 238 7.78 28.68 -30.93
C LYS A 238 7.44 29.19 -32.32
N ARG A 239 7.43 30.52 -32.47
CA ARG A 239 7.27 31.22 -33.75
C ARG A 239 8.53 31.99 -34.01
N GLU A 240 9.22 31.64 -35.10
CA GLU A 240 10.56 32.16 -35.38
C GLU A 240 11.47 31.92 -34.18
N GLU A 241 12.01 32.96 -33.55
CA GLU A 241 12.82 32.85 -32.32
C GLU A 241 12.04 33.08 -31.02
N MET A 242 10.76 33.46 -31.10
CA MET A 242 9.95 33.76 -29.92
C MET A 242 9.26 32.50 -29.39
N LEU A 243 9.51 32.18 -28.12
CA LEU A 243 8.88 31.07 -27.40
C LEU A 243 7.81 31.63 -26.46
N MET A 244 6.60 31.07 -26.51
CA MET A 244 5.46 31.52 -25.70
C MET A 244 4.63 30.35 -25.19
N VAL A 245 3.84 30.61 -24.14
CA VAL A 245 2.74 29.73 -23.74
C VAL A 245 1.53 30.06 -24.63
N PRO A 246 0.97 29.08 -25.36
CA PRO A 246 -0.14 29.37 -26.28
C PRO A 246 -1.44 29.57 -25.51
N ALA A 247 -2.10 30.72 -25.66
CA ALA A 247 -3.44 30.96 -25.13
C ALA A 247 -4.53 30.24 -25.96
N PRO A 248 -5.76 30.04 -25.42
CA PRO A 248 -6.85 29.41 -26.17
C PRO A 248 -7.17 30.10 -27.51
N ASN A 249 -7.07 31.43 -27.55
CA ASN A 249 -7.29 32.28 -28.72
C ASN A 249 -6.02 32.52 -29.57
N THR A 250 -4.87 31.91 -29.23
CA THR A 250 -3.66 32.04 -30.05
C THR A 250 -3.92 31.42 -31.42
N LEU A 251 -3.75 32.24 -32.47
CA LEU A 251 -3.90 31.82 -33.86
C LEU A 251 -2.65 31.08 -34.32
N ILE A 252 -2.84 29.86 -34.79
CA ILE A 252 -1.79 29.01 -35.34
C ILE A 252 -1.40 29.53 -36.72
N GLN A 253 -0.10 29.59 -37.00
CA GLN A 253 0.44 29.95 -38.31
C GLN A 253 1.23 28.79 -38.91
N LEU A 254 1.26 28.72 -40.24
CA LEU A 254 2.12 27.78 -40.96
C LEU A 254 3.59 28.01 -40.57
N GLY A 255 4.29 26.92 -40.25
CA GLY A 255 5.69 26.96 -39.79
C GLY A 255 5.88 27.10 -38.29
N ASP A 256 4.82 27.38 -37.52
CA ASP A 256 4.88 27.37 -36.05
C ASP A 256 5.36 26.00 -35.55
N LEU A 257 6.10 25.99 -34.44
CA LEU A 257 6.50 24.78 -33.76
C LEU A 257 5.71 24.63 -32.46
N LEU A 258 5.04 23.49 -32.28
CA LEU A 258 4.24 23.19 -31.10
C LEU A 258 4.92 22.14 -30.24
N HIS A 259 5.09 22.41 -28.94
CA HIS A 259 5.54 21.41 -27.99
C HIS A 259 4.34 20.72 -27.34
N LEU A 260 4.10 19.48 -27.76
CA LEU A 260 2.95 18.69 -27.35
C LEU A 260 3.33 17.70 -26.25
N VAL A 261 2.47 17.54 -25.26
CA VAL A 261 2.62 16.62 -24.14
C VAL A 261 1.40 15.71 -24.10
N GLY A 262 1.60 14.39 -24.18
CA GLY A 262 0.50 13.43 -24.25
C GLY A 262 0.96 11.99 -24.27
N ARG A 263 0.03 11.07 -24.53
CA ARG A 263 0.36 9.66 -24.75
C ARG A 263 0.88 9.47 -26.18
N PRO A 264 1.75 8.47 -26.45
CA PRO A 264 2.28 8.19 -27.78
C PRO A 264 1.21 8.10 -28.87
N GLU A 265 0.07 7.45 -28.58
CA GLU A 265 -1.08 7.35 -29.49
C GLU A 265 -1.67 8.71 -29.86
N ASP A 266 -1.86 9.58 -28.88
CA ASP A 266 -2.43 10.92 -29.07
C ASP A 266 -1.44 11.85 -29.78
N LEU A 267 -0.14 11.72 -29.48
CA LEU A 267 0.94 12.47 -30.14
C LEU A 267 1.08 12.06 -31.61
N HIS A 268 0.97 10.76 -31.90
CA HIS A 268 0.97 10.26 -33.28
C HIS A 268 -0.24 10.79 -34.07
N ASN A 269 -1.43 10.76 -33.48
CA ASN A 269 -2.62 11.35 -34.11
C ASN A 269 -2.45 12.86 -34.36
N ALA A 270 -1.84 13.58 -33.40
CA ALA A 270 -1.54 14.99 -33.57
C ALA A 270 -0.54 15.25 -34.71
N GLN A 271 0.49 14.41 -34.87
CA GLN A 271 1.43 14.47 -35.99
C GLN A 271 0.71 14.30 -37.34
N LEU A 272 -0.19 13.31 -37.46
CA LEU A 272 -0.94 13.06 -38.69
C LEU A 272 -1.81 14.25 -39.11
N VAL A 273 -2.33 15.02 -38.15
CA VAL A 273 -3.24 16.15 -38.40
C VAL A 273 -2.50 17.48 -38.52
N ILE A 274 -1.48 17.73 -37.71
CA ILE A 274 -0.85 19.06 -37.58
C ILE A 274 0.33 19.21 -38.55
N GLY A 275 1.16 18.18 -38.67
CA GLY A 275 2.36 18.20 -39.50
C GLY A 275 3.49 17.35 -38.94
N LYS A 276 4.72 17.61 -39.40
CA LYS A 276 5.84 16.71 -39.14
C LYS A 276 6.52 16.97 -37.78
N GLU A 277 6.94 15.89 -37.12
CA GLU A 277 7.83 15.97 -35.96
C GLU A 277 9.21 16.51 -36.37
N VAL A 278 9.74 17.43 -35.57
CA VAL A 278 11.05 18.06 -35.79
C VAL A 278 11.95 17.90 -34.57
N SER A 279 13.25 17.79 -34.82
CA SER A 279 14.27 17.72 -33.77
C SER A 279 14.61 19.08 -33.15
N THR A 280 14.08 20.18 -33.71
CA THR A 280 14.29 21.53 -33.19
C THR A 280 13.83 21.61 -31.73
N SER A 281 14.73 22.04 -30.84
CA SER A 281 14.45 22.10 -29.40
C SER A 281 13.60 23.33 -29.03
N LEU A 282 12.49 23.09 -28.34
CA LEU A 282 11.66 24.13 -27.70
C LEU A 282 11.99 24.22 -26.20
N SER A 283 13.28 24.13 -25.85
CA SER A 283 13.74 24.23 -24.47
C SER A 283 13.43 25.60 -23.89
N THR A 284 13.11 25.64 -22.60
CA THR A 284 13.01 26.90 -21.84
C THR A 284 14.38 27.38 -21.35
N ARG A 285 15.46 26.62 -21.60
CA ARG A 285 16.82 27.02 -21.18
C ARG A 285 17.29 28.21 -22.01
N GLY A 286 17.62 29.30 -21.33
CA GLY A 286 18.07 30.54 -21.98
C GLY A 286 16.92 31.40 -22.52
N THR A 287 15.66 31.12 -22.16
CA THR A 287 14.49 31.96 -22.46
C THR A 287 13.91 32.56 -21.18
N ASP A 288 12.86 33.40 -21.32
CA ASP A 288 12.09 33.99 -20.22
C ASP A 288 11.03 33.03 -19.63
N LEU A 289 10.96 31.80 -20.13
CA LEU A 289 10.07 30.76 -19.60
C LEU A 289 10.82 29.82 -18.68
N LYS A 290 10.12 29.23 -17.72
CA LYS A 290 10.61 28.15 -16.86
C LYS A 290 9.60 27.02 -16.78
N VAL A 291 10.11 25.87 -16.36
CA VAL A 291 9.29 24.73 -15.94
C VAL A 291 9.57 24.49 -14.47
N GLU A 292 8.54 24.60 -13.63
CA GLU A 292 8.67 24.36 -12.19
C GLU A 292 7.65 23.36 -11.67
N ARG A 293 8.06 22.60 -10.66
CA ARG A 293 7.20 21.62 -9.98
C ARG A 293 6.62 22.28 -8.74
N VAL A 294 5.30 22.42 -8.69
CA VAL A 294 4.57 23.03 -7.58
C VAL A 294 3.65 22.01 -6.95
N VAL A 295 3.66 21.94 -5.62
CA VAL A 295 2.82 20.97 -4.88
C VAL A 295 1.55 21.65 -4.38
N VAL A 296 0.39 21.09 -4.70
CA VAL A 296 -0.90 21.62 -4.28
C VAL A 296 -1.07 21.44 -2.77
N THR A 297 -1.03 22.55 -2.04
CA THR A 297 -1.19 22.57 -0.57
C THR A 297 -2.24 23.54 -0.07
N ASN A 298 -2.75 24.44 -0.91
CA ASN A 298 -3.73 25.44 -0.52
C ASN A 298 -5.15 24.87 -0.59
N GLU A 299 -5.87 24.93 0.52
CA GLU A 299 -7.25 24.45 0.66
C GLU A 299 -8.22 25.10 -0.33
N LYS A 300 -7.99 26.38 -0.69
CA LYS A 300 -8.88 27.14 -1.58
C LYS A 300 -8.97 26.58 -3.00
N VAL A 301 -8.01 25.75 -3.40
CA VAL A 301 -7.96 25.13 -4.74
C VAL A 301 -8.30 23.64 -4.72
N LEU A 302 -8.44 23.01 -3.55
CA LEU A 302 -8.75 21.59 -3.43
C LEU A 302 -10.15 21.28 -3.95
N GLY A 303 -10.29 20.19 -4.72
CA GLY A 303 -11.54 19.76 -5.33
C GLY A 303 -11.97 20.57 -6.56
N LYS A 304 -11.38 21.74 -6.83
CA LYS A 304 -11.65 22.53 -8.04
C LYS A 304 -11.03 21.85 -9.26
N ARG A 305 -11.69 21.98 -10.42
CA ARG A 305 -11.13 21.50 -11.70
C ARG A 305 -10.08 22.49 -12.18
N ILE A 306 -9.06 21.99 -12.88
CA ILE A 306 -8.00 22.82 -13.45
C ILE A 306 -8.58 23.96 -14.30
N ARG A 307 -9.64 23.68 -15.09
CA ARG A 307 -10.29 24.71 -15.92
C ARG A 307 -10.93 25.84 -15.13
N ASP A 308 -11.44 25.57 -13.93
CA ASP A 308 -12.17 26.54 -13.10
C ASP A 308 -11.22 27.52 -12.40
N LEU A 309 -9.91 27.22 -12.41
CA LEU A 309 -8.87 28.08 -11.85
C LEU A 309 -8.37 29.12 -12.85
N HIS A 310 -8.63 28.89 -14.14
CA HIS A 310 -8.31 29.81 -15.24
C HIS A 310 -6.84 30.29 -15.26
N PHE A 311 -5.88 29.47 -14.80
CA PHE A 311 -4.47 29.87 -14.74
C PHE A 311 -3.89 30.26 -16.09
N LYS A 312 -4.31 29.58 -17.15
CA LYS A 312 -3.89 29.84 -18.51
C LYS A 312 -4.34 31.22 -19.00
N GLN A 313 -5.55 31.65 -18.64
CA GLN A 313 -6.12 32.94 -19.04
C GLN A 313 -5.68 34.09 -18.11
N ARG A 314 -5.52 33.82 -16.81
CA ARG A 314 -5.20 34.84 -15.79
C ARG A 314 -3.71 35.13 -15.67
N TYR A 315 -2.87 34.12 -15.87
CA TYR A 315 -1.43 34.19 -15.55
C TYR A 315 -0.52 33.77 -16.71
N ASP A 316 -1.06 33.32 -17.85
CA ASP A 316 -0.26 32.75 -18.94
C ASP A 316 0.60 31.55 -18.50
N VAL A 317 0.04 30.73 -17.60
CA VAL A 317 0.65 29.50 -17.08
C VAL A 317 -0.11 28.29 -17.55
N VAL A 318 0.60 27.33 -18.14
CA VAL A 318 0.07 26.01 -18.46
C VAL A 318 0.49 24.99 -17.39
N ILE A 319 -0.44 24.13 -17.02
CA ILE A 319 -0.11 22.89 -16.31
C ILE A 319 0.16 21.83 -17.38
N SER A 320 1.42 21.45 -17.56
CA SER A 320 1.83 20.48 -18.59
C SER A 320 1.62 19.03 -18.15
N ARG A 321 1.80 18.76 -16.85
CA ARG A 321 1.66 17.43 -16.24
C ARG A 321 1.11 17.56 -14.82
N LEU A 322 0.38 16.53 -14.41
CA LEU A 322 -0.09 16.31 -13.04
C LEU A 322 0.50 14.99 -12.56
N ASN A 323 1.28 14.99 -11.48
CA ASN A 323 1.71 13.77 -10.82
C ASN A 323 0.88 13.54 -9.54
N ARG A 324 0.20 12.41 -9.48
CA ARG A 324 -0.61 11.98 -8.34
C ARG A 324 -0.11 10.64 -7.84
N ALA A 325 0.32 10.60 -6.58
CA ALA A 325 0.83 9.40 -5.94
C ALA A 325 1.91 8.66 -6.76
N GLY A 326 2.77 9.40 -7.46
CA GLY A 326 3.86 8.85 -8.27
C GLY A 326 3.51 8.60 -9.75
N VAL A 327 2.24 8.72 -10.15
CA VAL A 327 1.80 8.52 -11.55
C VAL A 327 1.69 9.87 -12.26
N GLU A 328 2.38 10.04 -13.39
CA GLU A 328 2.21 11.21 -14.27
C GLU A 328 0.97 11.07 -15.16
N LEU A 329 0.13 12.10 -15.15
CA LEU A 329 -1.14 12.20 -15.86
C LEU A 329 -1.16 13.48 -16.70
N VAL A 330 -1.84 13.43 -17.85
CA VAL A 330 -2.16 14.65 -18.60
C VAL A 330 -2.98 15.55 -17.68
N ALA A 331 -2.59 16.82 -17.59
CA ALA A 331 -3.32 17.81 -16.79
C ALA A 331 -4.59 18.26 -17.53
N SER A 332 -5.56 17.35 -17.61
CA SER A 332 -6.82 17.59 -18.33
C SER A 332 -7.63 18.71 -17.68
N SER A 333 -8.45 19.37 -18.49
CA SER A 333 -9.24 20.52 -18.04
C SER A 333 -10.27 20.12 -16.96
N HIS A 334 -10.71 18.85 -16.98
CA HIS A 334 -11.63 18.26 -16.01
C HIS A 334 -10.98 17.66 -14.77
N ALA A 335 -9.65 17.53 -14.73
CA ALA A 335 -8.97 16.99 -13.55
C ALA A 335 -9.20 17.88 -12.34
N SER A 336 -9.73 17.31 -11.25
CA SER A 336 -9.86 17.98 -9.96
C SER A 336 -8.55 17.92 -9.19
N LEU A 337 -8.10 19.05 -8.63
CA LEU A 337 -6.90 19.10 -7.80
C LEU A 337 -7.12 18.42 -6.44
N GLN A 338 -6.13 17.62 -6.02
CA GLN A 338 -6.07 16.96 -4.72
C GLN A 338 -4.87 17.47 -3.93
N PHE A 339 -4.96 17.38 -2.61
CA PHE A 339 -3.88 17.76 -1.73
C PHE A 339 -2.67 16.85 -1.98
N GLY A 340 -1.49 17.45 -2.18
CA GLY A 340 -0.26 16.72 -2.49
C GLY A 340 -0.05 16.37 -3.98
N ASP A 341 -0.97 16.76 -4.87
CA ASP A 341 -0.71 16.72 -6.31
C ASP A 341 0.53 17.55 -6.66
N ILE A 342 1.37 17.05 -7.55
CA ILE A 342 2.56 17.77 -8.04
C ILE A 342 2.30 18.21 -9.48
N LEU A 343 2.23 19.51 -9.72
CA LEU A 343 1.93 20.12 -11.01
C LEU A 343 3.21 20.62 -11.67
N ASN A 344 3.43 20.28 -12.94
CA ASN A 344 4.50 20.86 -13.74
C ASN A 344 3.98 22.10 -14.46
N LEU A 345 4.28 23.27 -13.91
CA LEU A 345 3.89 24.57 -14.45
C LEU A 345 4.89 25.03 -15.49
N VAL A 346 4.39 25.58 -16.61
CA VAL A 346 5.18 26.21 -17.67
C VAL A 346 4.68 27.63 -17.85
N GLY A 347 5.58 28.61 -17.76
CA GLY A 347 5.25 30.03 -17.84
C GLY A 347 6.45 30.92 -17.49
N ARG A 348 6.24 32.22 -17.42
CA ARG A 348 7.23 33.18 -16.93
C ARG A 348 7.44 33.01 -15.42
N PRO A 349 8.64 33.22 -14.86
CA PRO A 349 8.92 33.05 -13.44
C PRO A 349 7.90 33.76 -12.51
N GLU A 350 7.63 35.04 -12.76
CA GLU A 350 6.70 35.83 -11.94
C GLU A 350 5.26 35.27 -11.96
N ALA A 351 4.84 34.75 -13.11
CA ALA A 351 3.53 34.14 -13.26
C ALA A 351 3.44 32.76 -12.59
N ILE A 352 4.52 31.98 -12.65
CA ILE A 352 4.65 30.72 -11.91
C ILE A 352 4.56 30.99 -10.41
N ASP A 353 5.25 32.01 -9.90
CA ASP A 353 5.21 32.39 -8.49
C ASP A 353 3.79 32.80 -8.04
N ALA A 354 3.07 33.56 -8.88
CA ALA A 354 1.68 33.93 -8.61
C ALA A 354 0.75 32.71 -8.56
N VAL A 355 0.88 31.77 -9.51
CA VAL A 355 0.10 30.53 -9.53
C VAL A 355 0.49 29.61 -8.37
N ALA A 356 1.78 29.55 -8.01
CA ALA A 356 2.26 28.80 -6.85
C ALA A 356 1.71 29.36 -5.53
N ALA A 357 1.54 30.67 -5.41
CA ALA A 357 0.88 31.29 -4.26
C ALA A 357 -0.61 30.89 -4.17
N GLU A 358 -1.31 30.77 -5.30
CA GLU A 358 -2.70 30.29 -5.32
C GLU A 358 -2.82 28.78 -5.02
N LEU A 359 -1.98 27.95 -5.64
CA LEU A 359 -1.94 26.50 -5.42
C LEU A 359 -1.43 26.12 -4.02
N GLY A 360 -0.69 27.04 -3.41
CA GLY A 360 0.23 26.73 -2.33
C GLY A 360 1.49 26.03 -2.87
N ASN A 361 2.54 26.06 -2.07
CA ASN A 361 3.75 25.28 -2.29
C ASN A 361 4.44 25.01 -0.95
N ALA A 362 3.64 24.83 0.11
CA ALA A 362 4.13 24.68 1.46
C ALA A 362 4.50 23.20 1.70
N GLN A 363 5.60 22.75 1.12
CA GLN A 363 6.10 21.38 1.32
C GLN A 363 6.25 21.02 2.82
N GLN A 364 6.54 22.01 3.67
CA GLN A 364 6.55 21.82 5.13
C GLN A 364 5.19 21.38 5.71
N LYS A 365 4.06 21.87 5.20
CA LYS A 365 2.72 21.43 5.66
C LYS A 365 2.43 19.97 5.28
N LEU A 366 3.02 19.47 4.19
CA LEU A 366 2.96 18.06 3.80
C LEU A 366 3.86 17.16 4.63
N GLN A 367 4.81 17.73 5.38
CA GLN A 367 5.75 17.01 6.24
C GLN A 367 5.34 17.05 7.72
N GLN A 368 4.45 17.97 8.11
CA GLN A 368 3.96 18.08 9.48
C GLN A 368 2.84 17.08 9.76
N VAL A 369 3.05 16.25 10.78
CA VAL A 369 2.02 15.35 11.30
C VAL A 369 1.04 16.15 12.15
N GLN A 370 -0.23 16.09 11.81
CA GLN A 370 -1.27 16.63 12.69
C GLN A 370 -1.63 15.57 13.73
N MET A 371 -1.10 15.71 14.94
CA MET A 371 -1.34 14.75 16.04
C MET A 371 -2.81 14.71 16.46
N LEU A 372 -3.53 15.82 16.34
CA LEU A 372 -4.95 15.91 16.72
C LEU A 372 -5.84 14.92 15.93
N PRO A 373 -5.84 14.91 14.58
CA PRO A 373 -6.49 13.86 13.79
C PRO A 373 -6.08 12.43 14.18
N VAL A 374 -4.82 12.18 14.49
CA VAL A 374 -4.35 10.84 14.87
C VAL A 374 -5.05 10.37 16.16
N PHE A 375 -5.04 11.18 17.21
CA PHE A 375 -5.68 10.82 18.48
C PHE A 375 -7.20 10.76 18.39
N ILE A 376 -7.84 11.66 17.62
CA ILE A 376 -9.29 11.57 17.38
C ILE A 376 -9.61 10.28 16.62
N GLY A 377 -8.85 9.94 15.58
CA GLY A 377 -9.08 8.74 14.78
C GLY A 377 -8.88 7.46 15.59
N ILE A 378 -7.84 7.39 16.41
CA ILE A 378 -7.63 6.27 17.34
C ILE A 378 -8.76 6.18 18.36
N GLY A 379 -9.13 7.30 18.99
CA GLY A 379 -10.21 7.34 19.99
C GLY A 379 -11.55 6.87 19.42
N LEU A 380 -11.95 7.40 18.25
CA LEU A 380 -13.14 6.93 17.52
C LEU A 380 -13.02 5.46 17.13
N GLY A 381 -11.82 5.03 16.73
CA GLY A 381 -11.51 3.65 16.39
C GLY A 381 -11.72 2.68 17.55
N VAL A 382 -11.21 3.01 18.74
CA VAL A 382 -11.38 2.22 19.95
C VAL A 382 -12.84 2.20 20.39
N LEU A 383 -13.54 3.34 20.29
CA LEU A 383 -14.98 3.40 20.58
C LEU A 383 -15.78 2.49 19.64
N LEU A 384 -15.54 2.60 18.33
CA LEU A 384 -16.16 1.71 17.33
C LEU A 384 -15.82 0.24 17.61
N GLY A 385 -14.56 -0.03 17.96
CA GLY A 385 -14.03 -1.35 18.31
C GLY A 385 -14.74 -2.00 19.50
N SER A 386 -15.20 -1.18 20.43
CA SER A 386 -15.80 -1.60 21.69
C SER A 386 -17.30 -1.87 21.60
N ILE A 387 -17.95 -1.52 20.48
CA ILE A 387 -19.38 -1.74 20.28
C ILE A 387 -19.65 -3.25 20.13
N PRO A 388 -20.46 -3.86 21.01
CA PRO A 388 -20.83 -5.26 20.90
C PRO A 388 -21.83 -5.47 19.75
N LEU A 389 -21.48 -6.33 18.80
CA LEU A 389 -22.35 -6.77 17.71
C LEU A 389 -22.97 -8.13 18.06
N PHE A 390 -24.25 -8.14 18.35
CA PHE A 390 -25.01 -9.36 18.59
C PHE A 390 -25.46 -9.93 17.24
N ILE A 391 -24.80 -11.00 16.79
CA ILE A 391 -25.21 -11.72 15.59
C ILE A 391 -26.06 -12.92 16.03
N PRO A 392 -27.31 -13.07 15.51
CA PRO A 392 -28.15 -14.23 15.79
C PRO A 392 -27.40 -15.54 15.47
N GLY A 393 -27.33 -16.45 16.45
CA GLY A 393 -26.63 -17.74 16.32
C GLY A 393 -25.22 -17.81 16.93
N PHE A 394 -24.69 -16.71 17.47
CA PHE A 394 -23.39 -16.70 18.16
C PHE A 394 -23.54 -16.59 19.69
N PRO A 395 -22.71 -17.29 20.48
CA PRO A 395 -22.83 -17.35 21.95
C PRO A 395 -22.33 -16.08 22.67
N ALA A 396 -21.55 -15.24 21.99
CA ALA A 396 -20.98 -14.01 22.54
C ALA A 396 -21.15 -12.85 21.55
N ALA A 397 -21.23 -11.63 22.09
CA ALA A 397 -21.24 -10.43 21.27
C ALA A 397 -19.87 -10.23 20.61
N LEU A 398 -19.85 -10.14 19.28
CA LEU A 398 -18.65 -9.89 18.50
C LEU A 398 -18.25 -8.43 18.65
N LYS A 399 -17.04 -8.18 19.14
CA LYS A 399 -16.43 -6.85 19.12
C LYS A 399 -15.39 -6.81 18.01
N LEU A 400 -15.35 -5.70 17.27
CA LEU A 400 -14.28 -5.46 16.29
C LEU A 400 -12.91 -5.34 16.98
N GLY A 401 -12.91 -4.91 18.24
CA GLY A 401 -11.74 -4.84 19.08
C GLY A 401 -10.80 -3.67 18.79
N LEU A 402 -9.67 -3.66 19.49
CA LEU A 402 -8.57 -2.71 19.38
C LEU A 402 -7.76 -2.91 18.09
N ALA A 403 -7.87 -4.07 17.44
CA ALA A 403 -7.39 -4.28 16.08
C ALA A 403 -8.37 -3.76 15.02
N GLY A 404 -9.62 -4.25 15.01
CA GLY A 404 -10.56 -3.99 13.92
C GLY A 404 -11.15 -2.57 13.92
N GLY A 405 -11.49 -2.03 15.10
CA GLY A 405 -12.11 -0.72 15.24
C GLY A 405 -11.23 0.42 14.70
N PRO A 406 -9.98 0.55 15.20
CA PRO A 406 -9.01 1.52 14.68
C PRO A 406 -8.72 1.36 13.19
N LEU A 407 -8.67 0.13 12.65
CA LEU A 407 -8.51 -0.08 11.20
C LEU A 407 -9.66 0.53 10.41
N ILE A 408 -10.90 0.18 10.78
CA ILE A 408 -12.10 0.59 10.04
C ILE A 408 -12.26 2.11 10.09
N MET A 409 -12.08 2.70 11.27
CA MET A 409 -12.11 4.16 11.39
C MET A 409 -11.00 4.84 10.60
N ALA A 410 -9.79 4.28 10.62
CA ALA A 410 -8.68 4.80 9.82
C ALA A 410 -8.94 4.70 8.31
N LEU A 411 -9.55 3.61 7.83
CA LEU A 411 -9.95 3.45 6.43
C LEU A 411 -10.98 4.52 6.01
N ILE A 412 -12.01 4.73 6.85
CA ILE A 412 -13.05 5.73 6.59
C ILE A 412 -12.47 7.14 6.59
N LEU A 413 -11.71 7.50 7.64
CA LEU A 413 -11.13 8.83 7.79
C LEU A 413 -10.07 9.10 6.71
N GLY A 414 -9.21 8.13 6.42
CA GLY A 414 -8.24 8.20 5.32
C GLY A 414 -8.91 8.38 3.96
N ARG A 415 -10.09 7.77 3.74
CA ARG A 415 -10.89 7.96 2.52
C ARG A 415 -11.52 9.35 2.43
N ILE A 416 -11.99 9.89 3.55
CA ILE A 416 -12.54 11.26 3.63
C ILE A 416 -11.42 12.29 3.34
N GLY A 417 -10.20 12.00 3.80
CA GLY A 417 -9.00 12.80 3.53
C GLY A 417 -8.90 14.04 4.42
N SER A 418 -9.95 14.87 4.48
CA SER A 418 -9.99 16.05 5.35
C SER A 418 -11.41 16.42 5.76
N ILE A 419 -11.58 16.90 7.00
CA ILE A 419 -12.83 17.50 7.51
C ILE A 419 -12.50 18.88 8.07
N GLY A 420 -12.91 19.94 7.37
CA GLY A 420 -12.54 21.31 7.72
C GLY A 420 -11.01 21.46 7.76
N LYS A 421 -10.48 21.85 8.92
CA LYS A 421 -9.02 22.04 9.14
C LYS A 421 -8.30 20.77 9.62
N LEU A 422 -9.01 19.65 9.78
CA LEU A 422 -8.44 18.38 10.21
C LEU A 422 -8.11 17.53 8.99
N TYR A 423 -6.84 17.19 8.83
CA TYR A 423 -6.38 16.36 7.73
C TYR A 423 -6.09 14.94 8.23
N TRP A 424 -6.82 13.98 7.69
CA TRP A 424 -6.68 12.55 7.96
C TRP A 424 -5.64 11.92 7.02
N PHE A 425 -4.57 12.67 6.77
CA PHE A 425 -3.43 12.27 5.96
C PHE A 425 -2.20 12.35 6.84
N MET A 426 -1.34 11.33 6.72
CA MET A 426 -0.07 11.30 7.42
C MET A 426 1.07 11.32 6.40
N PRO A 427 2.08 12.19 6.58
CA PRO A 427 3.29 12.17 5.76
C PRO A 427 3.89 10.75 5.71
N PRO A 428 4.37 10.26 4.56
CA PRO A 428 4.85 8.89 4.44
C PRO A 428 5.93 8.49 5.45
N SER A 429 6.87 9.39 5.75
CA SER A 429 7.93 9.17 6.74
C SER A 429 7.39 9.01 8.16
N ALA A 430 6.42 9.84 8.55
CA ALA A 430 5.79 9.75 9.86
C ALA A 430 4.90 8.51 9.98
N ASN A 431 4.16 8.18 8.92
CA ASN A 431 3.34 6.97 8.88
C ASN A 431 4.21 5.73 8.99
N LEU A 432 5.33 5.69 8.28
CA LEU A 432 6.30 4.62 8.40
C LEU A 432 6.83 4.54 9.84
N ALA A 433 7.34 5.63 10.40
CA ALA A 433 7.90 5.63 11.76
C ALA A 433 6.89 5.18 12.83
N LEU A 434 5.65 5.68 12.81
CA LEU A 434 4.61 5.28 13.76
C LEU A 434 4.17 3.82 13.56
N ARG A 435 4.08 3.37 12.31
CA ARG A 435 3.75 1.99 11.97
C ARG A 435 4.83 1.02 12.45
N GLU A 436 6.10 1.35 12.20
CA GLU A 436 7.24 0.55 12.64
C GLU A 436 7.34 0.52 14.17
N LEU A 437 7.18 1.65 14.84
CA LEU A 437 7.16 1.71 16.29
C LEU A 437 6.02 0.86 16.88
N GLY A 438 4.81 0.95 16.31
CA GLY A 438 3.66 0.15 16.76
C GLY A 438 3.90 -1.35 16.68
N ILE A 439 4.40 -1.84 15.53
CA ILE A 439 4.65 -3.28 15.36
C ILE A 439 5.86 -3.76 16.18
N VAL A 440 6.89 -2.94 16.39
CA VAL A 440 8.03 -3.26 17.27
C VAL A 440 7.54 -3.46 18.71
N LEU A 441 6.71 -2.54 19.23
CA LEU A 441 6.14 -2.67 20.58
C LEU A 441 5.28 -3.93 20.72
N PHE A 442 4.42 -4.21 19.73
CA PHE A 442 3.58 -5.39 19.73
C PHE A 442 4.40 -6.70 19.69
N LEU A 443 5.29 -6.84 18.70
CA LEU A 443 6.08 -8.06 18.52
C LEU A 443 7.10 -8.28 19.64
N ALA A 444 7.61 -7.21 20.26
CA ALA A 444 8.52 -7.34 21.39
C ALA A 444 7.85 -8.06 22.56
N VAL A 445 6.61 -7.68 22.89
CA VAL A 445 5.85 -8.32 23.98
C VAL A 445 5.44 -9.75 23.59
N VAL A 446 4.96 -9.97 22.36
CA VAL A 446 4.57 -11.31 21.88
C VAL A 446 5.75 -12.27 21.90
N GLY A 447 6.91 -11.84 21.39
CA GLY A 447 8.12 -12.66 21.37
C GLY A 447 8.62 -12.97 22.78
N LEU A 448 8.63 -11.96 23.66
CA LEU A 448 9.04 -12.12 25.06
C LEU A 448 8.19 -13.17 25.79
N LYS A 449 6.86 -13.09 25.64
CA LYS A 449 5.91 -14.07 26.22
C LYS A 449 6.06 -15.47 25.64
N SER A 450 6.44 -15.57 24.37
CA SER A 450 6.64 -16.86 23.70
C SER A 450 7.98 -17.51 24.07
N GLY A 451 8.96 -16.73 24.56
CA GLY A 451 10.35 -17.15 24.66
C GLY A 451 10.65 -18.28 25.64
N GLY A 452 9.95 -18.36 26.77
CA GLY A 452 10.17 -19.38 27.80
C GLY A 452 9.99 -20.79 27.24
N ASP A 453 8.82 -21.06 26.65
CA ASP A 453 8.45 -22.40 26.19
C ASP A 453 8.80 -22.69 24.72
N PHE A 454 9.30 -21.70 23.95
CA PHE A 454 9.49 -21.84 22.50
C PHE A 454 10.38 -23.03 22.12
N VAL A 455 11.54 -23.14 22.78
CA VAL A 455 12.54 -24.18 22.46
C VAL A 455 12.03 -25.57 22.85
N ALA A 456 11.43 -25.69 24.04
CA ALA A 456 10.82 -26.93 24.50
C ALA A 456 9.70 -27.37 23.55
N THR A 457 8.82 -26.46 23.16
CA THR A 457 7.72 -26.75 22.24
C THR A 457 8.21 -27.15 20.85
N LEU A 458 9.32 -26.57 20.37
CA LEU A 458 9.88 -26.89 19.07
C LEU A 458 10.57 -28.27 19.01
N ILE A 459 11.31 -28.63 20.06
CA ILE A 459 12.15 -29.84 20.07
C ILE A 459 11.40 -31.03 20.67
N GLU A 460 10.65 -30.80 21.74
CA GLU A 460 10.03 -31.86 22.56
C GLU A 460 8.51 -31.89 22.41
N GLY A 461 7.89 -30.78 22.00
CA GLY A 461 6.44 -30.65 21.82
C GLY A 461 5.96 -30.75 20.36
N ASP A 462 4.77 -30.20 20.12
CA ASP A 462 4.08 -30.25 18.81
C ASP A 462 4.61 -29.23 17.78
N GLY A 463 5.68 -28.49 18.07
CA GLY A 463 6.12 -27.36 17.25
C GLY A 463 6.47 -27.76 15.81
N MET A 464 7.04 -28.95 15.59
CA MET A 464 7.28 -29.46 14.23
C MET A 464 5.99 -29.71 13.45
N SER A 465 4.95 -30.24 14.11
CA SER A 465 3.63 -30.40 13.51
C SER A 465 3.02 -29.05 13.14
N TRP A 466 3.17 -28.05 14.00
CA TRP A 466 2.68 -26.68 13.74
C TRP A 466 3.34 -26.04 12.52
N ILE A 467 4.64 -26.27 12.32
CA ILE A 467 5.37 -25.85 11.12
C ILE A 467 4.76 -26.51 9.87
N VAL A 468 4.53 -27.82 9.89
CA VAL A 468 3.95 -28.55 8.76
C VAL A 468 2.54 -28.04 8.43
N TYR A 469 1.71 -27.80 9.44
CA TYR A 469 0.39 -27.19 9.26
C TYR A 469 0.47 -25.79 8.66
N GLY A 470 1.43 -24.98 9.12
CA GLY A 470 1.71 -23.66 8.54
C GLY A 470 2.06 -23.75 7.06
N ILE A 471 2.93 -24.69 6.68
CA ILE A 471 3.29 -24.94 5.27
C ILE A 471 2.03 -25.27 4.45
N PHE A 472 1.10 -26.09 4.95
CA PHE A 472 -0.13 -26.38 4.23
C PHE A 472 -1.04 -25.16 4.07
N ILE A 473 -1.20 -24.37 5.14
CA ILE A 473 -2.00 -23.13 5.12
C ILE A 473 -1.41 -22.11 4.12
N THR A 474 -0.09 -22.06 3.96
CA THR A 474 0.56 -21.20 2.96
C THR A 474 0.48 -21.78 1.55
N ALA A 475 0.91 -23.03 1.35
CA ALA A 475 1.15 -23.60 0.04
C ALA A 475 -0.15 -23.93 -0.71
N ILE A 476 -1.14 -24.53 -0.04
CA ILE A 476 -2.37 -25.00 -0.70
C ILE A 476 -3.14 -23.84 -1.34
N PRO A 477 -3.47 -22.74 -0.61
CA PRO A 477 -4.19 -21.62 -1.21
C PRO A 477 -3.41 -20.92 -2.32
N LEU A 478 -2.10 -20.70 -2.12
CA LEU A 478 -1.28 -20.00 -3.11
C LEU A 478 -1.07 -20.81 -4.39
N LEU A 479 -0.81 -22.11 -4.29
CA LEU A 479 -0.65 -22.97 -5.46
C LEU A 479 -1.98 -23.13 -6.19
N ALA A 480 -3.06 -23.41 -5.46
CA ALA A 480 -4.39 -23.57 -6.07
C ALA A 480 -4.81 -22.31 -6.83
N VAL A 481 -4.75 -21.14 -6.18
CA VAL A 481 -5.14 -19.88 -6.83
C VAL A 481 -4.11 -19.42 -7.86
N GLY A 482 -2.83 -19.65 -7.62
CA GLY A 482 -1.76 -19.36 -8.57
C GLY A 482 -1.96 -20.07 -9.91
N ILE A 483 -2.24 -21.38 -9.85
CA ILE A 483 -2.54 -22.21 -11.01
C ILE A 483 -3.86 -21.78 -11.65
N LEU A 484 -4.91 -21.57 -10.86
CA LEU A 484 -6.24 -21.17 -11.35
C LEU A 484 -6.20 -19.82 -12.08
N ALA A 485 -5.56 -18.81 -11.49
CA ALA A 485 -5.41 -17.49 -12.07
C ALA A 485 -4.60 -17.53 -13.37
N ARG A 486 -3.58 -18.39 -13.45
CA ARG A 486 -2.78 -18.57 -14.66
C ARG A 486 -3.52 -19.33 -15.76
N MET A 487 -4.25 -20.40 -15.43
CA MET A 487 -4.93 -21.25 -16.41
C MET A 487 -6.24 -20.63 -16.91
N LEU A 488 -7.12 -20.18 -16.01
CA LEU A 488 -8.46 -19.71 -16.37
C LEU A 488 -8.47 -18.24 -16.79
N ALA A 489 -7.79 -17.39 -16.02
CA ALA A 489 -7.78 -15.95 -16.28
C ALA A 489 -6.60 -15.49 -17.15
N LYS A 490 -5.71 -16.41 -17.54
CA LYS A 490 -4.48 -16.12 -18.31
C LYS A 490 -3.69 -14.94 -17.71
N MET A 491 -3.66 -14.86 -16.38
CA MET A 491 -3.07 -13.73 -15.68
C MET A 491 -1.56 -13.67 -15.95
N ASN A 492 -1.06 -12.47 -16.22
CA ASN A 492 0.36 -12.20 -16.37
C ASN A 492 1.13 -12.59 -15.10
N TYR A 493 2.30 -13.18 -15.25
CA TYR A 493 3.08 -13.72 -14.13
C TYR A 493 3.56 -12.66 -13.14
N LEU A 494 3.92 -11.46 -13.60
CA LEU A 494 4.37 -10.38 -12.71
C LEU A 494 3.20 -9.83 -11.90
N THR A 495 2.04 -9.68 -12.55
CA THR A 495 0.76 -9.36 -11.88
C THR A 495 0.36 -10.45 -10.88
N LEU A 496 0.56 -11.73 -11.23
CA LEU A 496 0.29 -12.86 -10.37
C LEU A 496 1.18 -12.81 -9.12
N CYS A 497 2.49 -12.60 -9.27
CA CYS A 497 3.42 -12.49 -8.14
C CYS A 497 3.02 -11.35 -7.20
N GLY A 498 2.69 -10.17 -7.74
CA GLY A 498 2.24 -9.06 -6.90
C GLY A 498 0.89 -9.31 -6.23
N MET A 499 -0.05 -9.99 -6.89
CA MET A 499 -1.31 -10.42 -6.28
C MET A 499 -1.09 -11.43 -5.15
N LEU A 500 -0.22 -12.44 -5.32
CA LEU A 500 0.12 -13.39 -4.27
C LEU A 500 0.79 -12.69 -3.08
N ALA A 501 1.76 -11.80 -3.34
CA ALA A 501 2.44 -11.02 -2.29
C ALA A 501 1.46 -10.11 -1.53
N GLY A 502 0.58 -9.41 -2.24
CA GLY A 502 -0.44 -8.56 -1.64
C GLY A 502 -1.45 -9.38 -0.83
N SER A 503 -1.77 -10.59 -1.29
CA SER A 503 -2.68 -11.50 -0.61
C SER A 503 -2.08 -12.16 0.63
N MET A 504 -0.76 -12.28 0.73
CA MET A 504 -0.08 -12.69 1.98
C MET A 504 0.35 -11.51 2.83
N THR A 505 0.08 -10.26 2.42
CA THR A 505 0.53 -9.07 3.14
C THR A 505 2.05 -9.08 3.41
N ASP A 506 2.83 -9.55 2.44
CA ASP A 506 4.27 -9.85 2.57
C ASP A 506 5.15 -8.88 1.73
N PRO A 507 5.76 -7.85 2.36
CA PRO A 507 6.67 -6.93 1.67
C PRO A 507 7.96 -7.58 1.13
N PRO A 508 8.65 -8.50 1.84
CA PRO A 508 9.71 -9.31 1.24
C PRO A 508 9.32 -10.02 -0.06
N ALA A 509 8.12 -10.63 -0.11
CA ALA A 509 7.63 -11.27 -1.34
C ALA A 509 7.39 -10.25 -2.46
N LEU A 510 6.89 -9.05 -2.14
CA LEU A 510 6.76 -7.96 -3.10
C LEU A 510 8.13 -7.49 -3.61
N ALA A 511 9.12 -7.35 -2.73
CA ALA A 511 10.48 -6.96 -3.10
C ALA A 511 11.10 -8.00 -4.04
N PHE A 512 10.91 -9.30 -3.76
CA PHE A 512 11.29 -10.37 -4.66
C PHE A 512 10.57 -10.26 -6.02
N ALA A 513 9.25 -10.04 -6.01
CA ALA A 513 8.46 -9.90 -7.23
C ALA A 513 8.90 -8.71 -8.09
N ASN A 514 9.21 -7.56 -7.49
CA ASN A 514 9.76 -6.39 -8.19
C ASN A 514 11.16 -6.66 -8.74
N ASN A 515 11.99 -7.43 -8.02
CA ASN A 515 13.34 -7.80 -8.48
C ASN A 515 13.33 -8.82 -9.64
N LEU A 516 12.21 -9.47 -9.93
CA LEU A 516 12.08 -10.33 -11.12
C LEU A 516 12.23 -9.50 -12.41
N HIS A 517 11.72 -8.26 -12.42
CA HIS A 517 11.88 -7.32 -13.52
C HIS A 517 11.72 -5.87 -13.02
N ALA A 518 12.83 -5.22 -12.66
CA ALA A 518 12.85 -3.96 -11.91
C ALA A 518 12.13 -2.78 -12.56
N THR A 519 11.96 -2.80 -13.89
CA THR A 519 11.29 -1.73 -14.65
C THR A 519 9.79 -1.97 -14.82
N SER A 520 9.29 -3.18 -14.53
CA SER A 520 7.85 -3.49 -14.69
C SER A 520 7.07 -3.12 -13.44
N GLY A 521 6.10 -2.22 -13.56
CA GLY A 521 5.21 -1.82 -12.46
C GLY A 521 4.13 -2.85 -12.09
N ALA A 522 4.08 -4.00 -12.78
CA ALA A 522 2.99 -4.97 -12.66
C ALA A 522 2.80 -5.54 -11.25
N ALA A 523 3.90 -5.93 -10.59
CA ALA A 523 3.87 -6.52 -9.26
C ALA A 523 3.45 -5.49 -8.20
N ALA A 524 4.03 -4.29 -8.23
CA ALA A 524 3.64 -3.20 -7.34
C ALA A 524 2.17 -2.79 -7.50
N LEU A 525 1.68 -2.68 -8.74
CA LEU A 525 0.29 -2.31 -9.02
C LEU A 525 -0.70 -3.36 -8.50
N SER A 526 -0.46 -4.63 -8.79
CA SER A 526 -1.33 -5.73 -8.34
C SER A 526 -1.32 -5.89 -6.83
N TYR A 527 -0.14 -5.76 -6.19
CA TYR A 527 -0.02 -5.73 -4.73
C TYR A 527 -0.87 -4.60 -4.14
N ALA A 528 -0.71 -3.37 -4.63
CA ALA A 528 -1.45 -2.21 -4.14
C ALA A 528 -2.97 -2.34 -4.35
N THR A 529 -3.38 -3.09 -5.37
CA THR A 529 -4.80 -3.34 -5.67
C THR A 529 -5.43 -4.28 -4.63
N VAL A 530 -4.78 -5.40 -4.29
CA VAL A 530 -5.39 -6.43 -3.43
C VAL A 530 -5.10 -6.25 -1.95
N TYR A 531 -3.96 -5.65 -1.60
CA TYR A 531 -3.47 -5.52 -0.23
C TYR A 531 -4.49 -4.91 0.74
N PRO A 532 -5.19 -3.80 0.42
CA PRO A 532 -6.15 -3.19 1.35
C PRO A 532 -7.31 -4.13 1.70
N LEU A 533 -7.90 -4.78 0.69
CA LEU A 533 -9.04 -5.68 0.87
C LEU A 533 -8.63 -6.93 1.65
N VAL A 534 -7.52 -7.57 1.25
CA VAL A 534 -7.05 -8.79 1.89
C VAL A 534 -6.65 -8.53 3.32
N MET A 535 -5.98 -7.42 3.62
CA MET A 535 -5.65 -7.08 5.00
C MET A 535 -6.89 -7.02 5.89
N PHE A 536 -7.95 -6.34 5.42
CA PHE A 536 -9.21 -6.28 6.15
C PHE A 536 -9.81 -7.67 6.37
N LEU A 537 -9.90 -8.50 5.33
CA LEU A 537 -10.45 -9.85 5.43
C LEU A 537 -9.62 -10.75 6.36
N ARG A 538 -8.29 -10.63 6.34
CA ARG A 538 -7.39 -11.41 7.19
C ARG A 538 -7.48 -11.04 8.66
N ILE A 539 -7.78 -9.80 9.00
CA ILE A 539 -8.00 -9.38 10.39
C ILE A 539 -9.30 -9.97 10.94
N ILE A 540 -10.32 -10.07 10.09
CA ILE A 540 -11.63 -10.63 10.48
C ILE A 540 -11.60 -12.16 10.54
N THR A 541 -10.80 -12.82 9.69
CA THR A 541 -10.80 -14.29 9.57
C THR A 541 -10.54 -15.02 10.90
N PRO A 542 -9.52 -14.70 11.71
CA PRO A 542 -9.31 -15.33 13.01
C PRO A 542 -10.48 -15.13 13.97
N GLN A 543 -11.14 -13.97 13.93
CA GLN A 543 -12.32 -13.70 14.76
C GLN A 543 -13.47 -14.63 14.37
N LEU A 544 -13.75 -14.75 13.08
CA LEU A 544 -14.79 -15.66 12.58
C LEU A 544 -14.48 -17.12 12.92
N LEU A 545 -13.23 -17.57 12.72
CA LEU A 545 -12.80 -18.93 13.06
C LEU A 545 -12.90 -19.18 14.57
N ALA A 546 -12.46 -18.23 15.40
CA ALA A 546 -12.52 -18.32 16.85
C ALA A 546 -13.96 -18.55 17.32
N VAL A 547 -14.90 -17.72 16.88
CA VAL A 547 -16.28 -17.81 17.37
C VAL A 547 -17.00 -19.02 16.76
N LEU A 548 -16.71 -19.38 15.51
CA LEU A 548 -17.28 -20.58 14.89
C LEU A 548 -16.86 -21.86 15.61
N PHE A 549 -15.59 -21.99 16.01
CA PHE A 549 -15.13 -23.19 16.72
C PHE A 549 -15.41 -23.16 18.22
N TRP A 550 -15.41 -21.98 18.84
CA TRP A 550 -15.82 -21.85 20.24
C TRP A 550 -17.29 -22.22 20.47
N GLY A 551 -18.18 -21.87 19.53
CA GLY A 551 -19.60 -22.20 19.64
C GLY A 551 -19.98 -23.65 19.28
N ILE A 552 -19.03 -24.43 18.75
CA ILE A 552 -19.24 -25.86 18.39
C ILE A 552 -18.67 -26.80 19.47
N GLY A 553 -17.90 -26.27 20.43
CA GLY A 553 -17.28 -27.00 21.53
C GLY A 553 -18.18 -27.19 22.74
#